data_AF-A0AAJ4Y368-F1
#
_entry.id   AF-A0AAJ4Y368-F1
#
_cell.length_a   1.000
_cell.length_b   1.000
_cell.length_c   1.000
_cell.angle_alpha   90.00
_cell.angle_beta   90.00
_cell.angle_gamma   90.00
#
_symmetry.space_group_name_H-M   'P 1'
#
loop_
_entity.id
_entity.type
_entity.pdbx_description
1 polymer ?
#
loop_
_entity_poly.entity_id
_entity_poly.type
_entity_poly.pdbx_seq_one_letter_code
_entity_poly.pdbx_strand_id
1 'polypeptide(L)'
;MEGLHPGYTTFEDRCNKPSEGNIFEPATGPLLTCSMSGHAVFGVEGEVADVLRRIDAAHIAKWQPNVNGPGSASGGSMDYALMYQRMRGVEPDGQLMPGPYLESVDEDVKITWDTAPHGTTPPLYQVEGKETPACPPETAVYSRCDITPQRPEAVPSIRARYGTVLQVDIRPTLSDGTYFKVPRPRS
;
A
#
# COMPACT_ATOMS: atom_id res chain seq x y z
N MET A 1 -18.14 7.88 -4.96
CA MET A 1 -18.11 6.74 -4.01
C MET A 1 -18.65 7.24 -2.70
N GLU A 2 -19.80 6.75 -2.25
CA GLU A 2 -20.31 7.08 -0.91
C GLU A 2 -19.49 6.33 0.14
N GLY A 3 -19.03 7.02 1.19
CA GLY A 3 -18.31 6.41 2.30
C GLY A 3 -16.77 6.35 2.18
N LEU A 4 -16.17 6.82 1.08
CA LEU A 4 -14.72 7.05 1.00
C LEU A 4 -14.45 8.55 0.89
N HIS A 5 -13.71 9.09 1.85
CA HIS A 5 -13.36 10.50 1.92
C HIS A 5 -11.86 10.67 1.65
N PRO A 6 -11.46 11.45 0.63
CA PRO A 6 -10.05 11.62 0.31
C PRO A 6 -9.33 12.34 1.45
N GLY A 7 -8.25 11.73 1.94
CA GLY A 7 -7.32 12.33 2.90
C GLY A 7 -6.18 13.02 2.16
N TYR A 8 -5.30 12.22 1.56
CA TYR A 8 -4.25 12.70 0.68
C TYR A 8 -3.82 11.65 -0.34
N THR A 9 -3.07 12.09 -1.33
CA THR A 9 -2.37 11.25 -2.28
C THR A 9 -0.94 11.76 -2.41
N THR A 10 0.02 10.85 -2.28
CA THR A 10 1.44 11.08 -2.53
C THR A 10 1.83 10.34 -3.79
N PHE A 11 2.55 11.03 -4.66
CA PHE A 11 3.22 10.44 -5.81
C PHE A 11 4.71 10.64 -5.66
N GLU A 12 5.48 9.60 -5.94
CA GLU A 12 6.94 9.64 -5.92
C GLU A 12 7.49 8.96 -7.18
N ASP A 13 8.42 9.65 -7.84
CA ASP A 13 9.16 9.17 -9.00
C ASP A 13 10.64 9.49 -8.76
N ARG A 14 11.47 8.46 -8.62
CA ARG A 14 12.86 8.59 -8.21
C ARG A 14 13.78 7.75 -9.08
N CYS A 15 14.99 8.26 -9.32
CA CYS A 15 16.07 7.50 -9.92
C CYS A 15 17.35 7.60 -9.09
N ASN A 16 17.84 6.44 -8.66
CA ASN A 16 19.04 6.31 -7.84
C ASN A 16 20.20 5.75 -8.66
N LYS A 17 21.43 6.19 -8.34
CA LYS A 17 22.64 5.48 -8.80
C LYS A 17 22.73 4.14 -8.08
N PRO A 18 23.42 3.15 -8.65
CA PRO A 18 23.81 1.96 -7.90
C PRO A 18 24.55 2.36 -6.62
N SER A 19 24.43 1.54 -5.58
CA SER A 19 25.34 1.66 -4.45
C SER A 19 26.78 1.59 -4.96
N GLU A 20 27.64 2.48 -4.48
CA GLU A 20 29.06 2.35 -4.73
C GLU A 20 29.47 1.03 -4.08
N GLY A 21 29.81 0.03 -4.91
CA GLY A 21 30.32 -1.25 -4.45
C GLY A 21 31.46 -1.04 -3.45
N ASN A 22 31.63 -1.97 -2.52
CA ASN A 22 32.68 -1.86 -1.51
C ASN A 22 33.98 -2.52 -2.01
N ILE A 23 35.04 -2.47 -1.19
CA ILE A 23 36.35 -3.06 -1.53
C ILE A 23 36.34 -4.59 -1.73
N PHE A 24 35.27 -5.28 -1.33
CA PHE A 24 35.10 -6.73 -1.43
C PHE A 24 34.13 -7.14 -2.54
N GLU A 25 33.25 -6.24 -2.97
CA GLU A 25 32.23 -6.48 -3.99
C GLU A 25 32.23 -5.32 -4.99
N PRO A 26 32.78 -5.52 -6.21
CA PRO A 26 32.72 -4.50 -7.24
C PRO A 26 31.25 -4.18 -7.55
N ALA A 27 30.97 -2.94 -7.95
CA ALA A 27 29.63 -2.51 -8.32
C ALA A 27 29.12 -3.31 -9.54
N THR A 28 28.47 -4.45 -9.30
CA THR A 28 27.79 -5.26 -10.31
C THR A 28 26.30 -4.98 -10.20
N GLY A 29 25.86 -3.90 -10.85
CA GLY A 29 24.45 -3.49 -10.86
C GLY A 29 24.11 -2.46 -11.94
N PRO A 30 22.82 -2.17 -12.17
CA PRO A 30 22.35 -1.09 -13.05
C PRO A 30 23.07 0.23 -12.79
N LEU A 31 23.32 1.04 -13.82
CA LEU A 31 23.84 2.40 -13.66
C LEU A 31 22.81 3.38 -13.10
N LEU A 32 21.53 3.04 -13.24
CA LEU A 32 20.39 3.80 -12.74
C LEU A 32 19.24 2.84 -12.48
N THR A 33 18.66 2.91 -11.29
CA THR A 33 17.38 2.27 -10.95
C THR A 33 16.38 3.38 -10.72
N CYS A 34 15.37 3.45 -11.58
CA CYS A 34 14.22 4.32 -11.34
C CYS A 34 13.13 3.54 -10.64
N SER A 35 12.24 4.20 -9.91
CA SER A 35 11.02 3.64 -9.34
C SER A 35 9.95 4.72 -9.26
N MET A 36 8.70 4.30 -9.37
CA MET A 36 7.54 5.16 -9.32
C MET A 36 6.52 4.50 -8.40
N SER A 37 6.01 5.25 -7.42
CA SER A 37 4.99 4.77 -6.50
C SER A 37 3.93 5.83 -6.26
N GLY A 38 2.70 5.35 -6.08
CA GLY A 38 1.56 6.15 -5.66
C GLY A 38 1.03 5.62 -4.33
N HIS A 39 0.66 6.54 -3.45
CA HIS A 39 0.10 6.23 -2.14
C HIS A 39 -1.13 7.10 -1.95
N ALA A 40 -2.31 6.51 -1.74
CA ALA A 40 -3.54 7.26 -1.50
C ALA A 40 -4.17 6.83 -0.17
N VAL A 41 -4.50 7.80 0.67
CA VAL A 41 -5.08 7.60 1.99
C VAL A 41 -6.50 8.17 2.01
N PHE A 42 -7.43 7.37 2.51
CA PHE A 42 -8.85 7.68 2.59
C PHE A 42 -9.36 7.45 4.01
N GLY A 43 -10.26 8.32 4.46
CA GLY A 43 -11.14 8.02 5.58
C GLY A 43 -12.33 7.20 5.10
N VAL A 44 -12.71 6.17 5.86
CA VAL A 44 -13.89 5.36 5.57
C VAL A 44 -15.03 5.79 6.48
N GLU A 45 -16.11 6.30 5.91
CA GLU A 45 -17.36 6.57 6.63
C GLU A 45 -18.29 5.35 6.50
N GLY A 46 -18.61 4.73 7.64
CA GLY A 46 -19.41 3.52 7.71
C GLY A 46 -18.58 2.23 7.79
N GLU A 47 -19.16 1.11 7.38
CA GLU A 47 -18.54 -0.22 7.47
C GLU A 47 -17.55 -0.46 6.31
N VAL A 48 -16.30 -0.80 6.62
CA VAL A 48 -15.27 -1.09 5.60
C VAL A 48 -15.67 -2.25 4.68
N ALA A 49 -16.47 -3.19 5.17
CA ALA A 49 -17.00 -4.29 4.35
C ALA A 49 -17.82 -3.82 3.14
N ASP A 50 -18.52 -2.68 3.24
CA ASP A 50 -19.29 -2.11 2.13
C ASP A 50 -18.38 -1.47 1.09
N VAL A 51 -17.26 -0.88 1.52
CA VAL A 51 -16.19 -0.40 0.62
C VAL A 51 -15.56 -1.58 -0.13
N LEU A 52 -15.19 -2.65 0.58
CA LEU A 52 -14.56 -3.84 -0.01
C LEU A 52 -15.44 -4.49 -1.10
N ARG A 53 -16.75 -4.66 -0.85
CA ARG A 53 -17.67 -5.21 -1.87
C ARG A 53 -17.77 -4.34 -3.12
N ARG A 54 -17.65 -3.02 -2.98
CA ARG A 54 -17.65 -2.10 -4.14
C ARG A 54 -16.33 -2.15 -4.90
N ILE A 55 -15.21 -2.29 -4.21
CA ILE A 55 -13.89 -2.52 -4.83
C ILE A 55 -13.95 -3.80 -5.69
N ASP A 56 -14.51 -4.88 -5.15
CA ASP A 56 -14.73 -6.13 -5.88
C ASP A 56 -15.61 -5.92 -7.12
N ALA A 57 -16.78 -5.30 -6.95
CA ALA A 57 -17.73 -5.03 -8.03
C ALA A 57 -17.18 -4.10 -9.13
N ALA A 58 -16.26 -3.20 -8.77
CA ALA A 58 -15.65 -2.26 -9.71
C ALA A 58 -14.57 -2.89 -10.61
N HIS A 59 -14.11 -4.11 -10.32
CA HIS A 59 -13.09 -4.82 -11.09
C HIS A 59 -11.82 -3.99 -11.36
N ILE A 60 -11.41 -3.15 -10.38
CA ILE A 60 -10.27 -2.24 -10.54
C ILE A 60 -8.93 -2.98 -10.66
N ALA A 61 -8.84 -4.19 -10.12
CA ALA A 61 -7.70 -5.09 -10.21
C ALA A 61 -8.18 -6.54 -10.09
N LYS A 62 -7.34 -7.48 -10.52
CA LYS A 62 -7.51 -8.90 -10.19
C LYS A 62 -6.88 -9.14 -8.83
N TRP A 63 -7.68 -9.42 -7.82
CA TRP A 63 -7.19 -9.71 -6.46
C TRP A 63 -6.60 -11.12 -6.37
N GLN A 64 -5.62 -11.31 -5.49
CA GLN A 64 -5.07 -12.63 -5.21
C GLN A 64 -6.19 -13.61 -4.80
N PRO A 65 -6.20 -14.83 -5.36
CA PRO A 65 -7.15 -15.85 -4.96
C PRO A 65 -6.79 -16.39 -3.57
N ASN A 66 -7.81 -16.79 -2.80
CA ASN A 66 -7.55 -17.51 -1.56
C ASN A 66 -7.08 -18.94 -1.86
N VAL A 67 -5.76 -19.13 -1.77
CA VAL A 67 -5.10 -20.38 -2.14
C VAL A 67 -5.42 -21.55 -1.22
N ASN A 68 -5.89 -21.31 0.02
CA ASN A 68 -6.31 -22.39 0.91
C ASN A 68 -7.84 -22.53 1.04
N GLY A 69 -8.58 -21.97 0.09
CA GLY A 69 -10.02 -22.15 -0.06
C GLY A 69 -10.85 -21.12 0.72
N PRO A 70 -12.18 -21.09 0.50
CA PRO A 70 -13.06 -20.08 1.07
C PRO A 70 -12.95 -20.04 2.59
N GLY A 71 -12.61 -18.87 3.13
CA GLY A 71 -12.48 -18.66 4.56
C GLY A 71 -11.15 -19.10 5.18
N SER A 72 -10.13 -19.38 4.37
CA SER A 72 -8.78 -19.59 4.88
C SER A 72 -8.06 -18.27 5.19
N ALA A 73 -7.22 -18.29 6.23
CA ALA A 73 -6.48 -17.17 6.81
C ALA A 73 -5.30 -16.61 5.97
N SER A 74 -5.44 -16.55 4.64
CA SER A 74 -4.46 -15.86 3.78
C SER A 74 -4.87 -14.39 3.61
N GLY A 75 -4.10 -13.51 4.26
CA GLY A 75 -4.44 -12.09 4.47
C GLY A 75 -4.80 -11.28 3.24
N GLY A 76 -4.37 -11.68 2.04
CA GLY A 76 -4.34 -10.84 0.83
C GLY A 76 -5.49 -11.00 -0.17
N SER A 77 -6.53 -11.78 0.15
CA SER A 77 -7.63 -12.07 -0.76
C SER A 77 -8.93 -11.34 -0.39
N MET A 78 -9.78 -11.07 -1.39
CA MET A 78 -11.06 -10.38 -1.19
C MET A 78 -12.01 -11.16 -0.28
N ASP A 79 -12.10 -12.48 -0.46
CA ASP A 79 -12.92 -13.34 0.37
C ASP A 79 -12.39 -13.43 1.81
N TYR A 80 -11.07 -13.46 2.01
CA TYR A 80 -10.50 -13.37 3.35
C TYR A 80 -10.84 -12.03 4.01
N ALA A 81 -10.65 -10.91 3.31
CA ALA A 81 -10.95 -9.58 3.84
C ALA A 81 -12.41 -9.47 4.29
N LEU A 82 -13.35 -9.97 3.46
CA LEU A 82 -14.79 -9.99 3.80
C LEU A 82 -15.09 -10.95 4.95
N MET A 83 -14.43 -12.11 5.02
CA MET A 83 -14.56 -13.04 6.15
C MET A 83 -14.05 -12.38 7.44
N TYR A 84 -12.88 -11.76 7.42
CA TYR A 84 -12.29 -11.09 8.59
C TYR A 84 -13.28 -10.09 9.19
N GLN A 85 -13.97 -9.30 8.36
CA GLN A 85 -15.00 -8.36 8.83
C GLN A 85 -16.20 -9.08 9.46
N ARG A 86 -16.68 -10.19 8.86
CA ARG A 86 -17.79 -10.98 9.42
C ARG A 86 -17.44 -11.61 10.77
N MET A 87 -16.23 -12.13 10.88
CA MET A 87 -15.69 -12.78 12.08
C MET A 87 -15.13 -11.79 13.10
N ARG A 88 -15.12 -10.49 12.75
CA ARG A 88 -14.56 -9.40 13.56
C ARG A 88 -13.12 -9.66 14.01
N GLY A 89 -12.33 -10.25 13.13
CA GLY A 89 -10.92 -10.57 13.35
C GLY A 89 -10.64 -11.68 14.36
N VAL A 90 -11.63 -12.51 14.70
CA VAL A 90 -11.48 -13.62 15.67
C VAL A 90 -12.03 -14.91 15.07
N GLU A 91 -11.25 -15.98 15.09
CA GLU A 91 -11.66 -17.32 14.67
C GLU A 91 -12.69 -17.93 15.65
N PRO A 92 -13.47 -18.95 15.22
CA PRO A 92 -14.45 -19.60 16.10
C PRO A 92 -13.85 -20.23 17.37
N ASP A 93 -12.57 -20.58 17.34
CA ASP A 93 -11.82 -21.13 18.49
C ASP A 93 -11.27 -20.04 19.44
N GLY A 94 -11.51 -18.76 19.12
CA GLY A 94 -11.07 -17.60 19.90
C GLY A 94 -9.70 -17.05 19.51
N GLN A 95 -9.00 -17.64 18.54
CA GLN A 95 -7.71 -17.10 18.07
C GLN A 95 -7.89 -15.82 17.25
N LEU A 96 -6.88 -14.94 17.31
CA LEU A 96 -6.88 -13.74 16.49
C LEU A 96 -6.53 -14.09 15.05
N MET A 97 -7.35 -13.59 14.13
CA MET A 97 -7.09 -13.72 12.69
C MET A 97 -5.96 -12.75 12.28
N PRO A 98 -5.08 -13.13 11.34
CA PRO A 98 -4.12 -12.22 10.72
C PRO A 98 -4.80 -10.96 10.17
N GLY A 99 -4.13 -9.80 10.27
CA GLY A 99 -4.66 -8.54 9.71
C GLY A 99 -4.97 -8.67 8.22
N PRO A 100 -6.14 -8.18 7.76
CA PRO A 100 -6.53 -8.30 6.37
C PRO A 100 -5.86 -7.21 5.52
N TYR A 101 -5.55 -7.57 4.28
CA TYR A 101 -5.14 -6.66 3.22
C TYR A 101 -5.75 -7.15 1.89
N LEU A 102 -5.64 -6.37 0.82
CA LEU A 102 -5.87 -6.85 -0.53
C LEU A 102 -4.59 -6.64 -1.33
N GLU A 103 -4.22 -7.61 -2.14
CA GLU A 103 -3.09 -7.50 -3.06
C GLU A 103 -3.54 -7.98 -4.44
N SER A 104 -3.14 -7.27 -5.49
CA SER A 104 -3.39 -7.69 -6.85
C SER A 104 -2.53 -8.90 -7.20
N VAL A 105 -2.98 -9.68 -8.19
CA VAL A 105 -2.21 -10.84 -8.72
C VAL A 105 -0.86 -10.41 -9.28
N ASP A 106 -0.80 -9.23 -9.88
CA ASP A 106 0.43 -8.67 -10.46
C ASP A 106 1.29 -7.92 -9.42
N GLU A 107 0.89 -7.96 -8.13
CA GLU A 107 1.54 -7.34 -6.97
C GLU A 107 1.78 -5.82 -7.13
N ASP A 108 1.04 -5.18 -8.03
CA ASP A 108 1.18 -3.78 -8.39
C ASP A 108 0.27 -2.85 -7.60
N VAL A 109 -0.74 -3.40 -6.92
CA VAL A 109 -1.68 -2.68 -6.08
C VAL A 109 -1.88 -3.42 -4.77
N LYS A 110 -1.70 -2.73 -3.65
CA LYS A 110 -1.98 -3.21 -2.31
C LYS A 110 -2.93 -2.26 -1.59
N ILE A 111 -3.92 -2.81 -0.90
CA ILE A 111 -4.87 -2.05 -0.08
C ILE A 111 -4.78 -2.56 1.35
N THR A 112 -4.59 -1.64 2.29
CA THR A 112 -4.59 -1.93 3.74
C THR A 112 -5.58 -0.99 4.44
N TRP A 113 -6.09 -1.39 5.59
CA TRP A 113 -6.98 -0.53 6.37
C TRP A 113 -6.91 -0.83 7.86
N ASP A 114 -7.23 0.19 8.66
CA ASP A 114 -7.35 0.03 10.10
C ASP A 114 -8.56 -0.84 10.44
N THR A 115 -8.38 -1.73 11.41
CA THR A 115 -9.49 -2.53 11.93
C THR A 115 -9.96 -1.97 13.27
N ALA A 116 -11.27 -1.81 13.36
CA ALA A 116 -11.92 -1.37 14.59
C ALA A 116 -11.65 -2.37 15.72
N PRO A 117 -11.60 -1.91 16.99
CA PRO A 117 -11.46 -2.82 18.11
C PRO A 117 -12.66 -3.77 18.20
N HIS A 118 -12.40 -5.01 18.60
CA HIS A 118 -13.46 -5.99 18.87
C HIS A 118 -13.32 -6.58 20.27
N GLY A 119 -14.36 -6.44 21.09
CA GLY A 119 -14.36 -6.89 22.47
C GLY A 119 -13.28 -6.17 23.29
N THR A 120 -12.33 -6.92 23.83
CA THR A 120 -11.18 -6.41 24.59
C THR A 120 -9.94 -6.20 23.74
N THR A 121 -9.96 -6.59 22.46
CA THR A 121 -8.82 -6.45 21.57
C THR A 121 -8.65 -5.00 21.14
N PRO A 122 -7.45 -4.41 21.31
CA PRO A 122 -7.19 -3.06 20.82
C PRO A 122 -7.33 -2.98 19.29
N PRO A 123 -7.57 -1.79 18.72
CA PRO A 123 -7.61 -1.61 17.28
C PRO A 123 -6.28 -2.01 16.63
N LEU A 124 -6.35 -2.62 15.44
CA LEU A 124 -5.17 -2.87 14.61
C LEU A 124 -4.99 -1.67 13.67
N TYR A 125 -4.03 -0.82 13.97
CA TYR A 125 -3.64 0.26 13.07
C TYR A 125 -2.65 -0.25 12.04
N GLN A 126 -3.16 -0.61 10.87
CA GLN A 126 -2.33 -1.07 9.75
C GLN A 126 -1.85 0.10 8.90
N VAL A 127 -2.61 1.21 8.87
CA VAL A 127 -2.21 2.41 8.14
C VAL A 127 -1.29 3.25 9.03
N GLU A 128 -0.01 3.24 8.68
CA GLU A 128 1.03 4.00 9.37
C GLU A 128 0.99 5.50 9.02
N GLY A 129 1.63 6.32 9.85
CA GLY A 129 1.68 7.77 9.70
C GLY A 129 1.28 8.47 10.98
N LYS A 130 2.24 9.02 11.72
CA LYS A 130 1.97 9.84 12.91
C LYS A 130 1.96 11.33 12.57
N GLU A 131 2.72 11.70 11.57
CA GLU A 131 2.95 13.07 11.17
C GLU A 131 2.24 13.38 9.85
N THR A 132 2.24 14.66 9.49
CA THR A 132 1.77 15.09 8.17
C THR A 132 2.72 14.54 7.12
N PRO A 133 2.22 13.88 6.05
CA PRO A 133 3.10 13.33 5.03
C PRO A 133 3.89 14.45 4.37
N ALA A 134 5.16 14.19 4.12
CA ALA A 134 6.09 15.13 3.50
C ALA A 134 6.87 14.42 2.40
N CYS A 135 7.19 15.17 1.34
CA CYS A 135 8.07 14.66 0.31
C CYS A 135 9.46 14.43 0.90
N PRO A 136 10.08 13.27 0.64
CA PRO A 136 11.42 13.01 1.12
C PRO A 136 12.42 13.99 0.49
N PRO A 137 13.52 14.31 1.17
CA PRO A 137 14.52 15.24 0.64
C PRO A 137 15.10 14.75 -0.69
N GLU A 138 15.45 15.69 -1.58
CA GLU A 138 16.02 15.41 -2.90
C GLU A 138 17.47 14.91 -2.78
N THR A 139 17.64 13.63 -2.47
CA THR A 139 18.95 12.97 -2.34
C THR A 139 19.32 12.10 -3.55
N ALA A 140 18.40 11.92 -4.48
CA ALA A 140 18.55 11.07 -5.67
C ALA A 140 19.09 11.85 -6.88
N VAL A 141 19.51 11.14 -7.94
CA VAL A 141 19.94 11.78 -9.22
C VAL A 141 18.78 12.54 -9.85
N TYR A 142 17.60 11.98 -9.70
CA TYR A 142 16.34 12.58 -10.07
C TYR A 142 15.31 12.16 -9.03
N SER A 143 14.52 13.12 -8.57
CA SER A 143 13.43 12.90 -7.62
C SER A 143 12.32 13.88 -7.97
N ARG A 144 11.11 13.36 -8.14
CA ARG A 144 9.87 14.14 -8.11
C ARG A 144 8.98 13.54 -7.04
N CYS A 145 8.44 14.40 -6.22
CA CYS A 145 7.41 14.02 -5.29
C CYS A 145 6.34 15.11 -5.30
N ASP A 146 5.10 14.69 -5.25
CA ASP A 146 3.95 15.58 -5.12
C ASP A 146 2.97 15.01 -4.10
N ILE A 147 2.37 15.90 -3.31
CA ILE A 147 1.35 15.53 -2.31
C ILE A 147 0.14 16.42 -2.50
N THR A 148 -0.99 15.79 -2.74
CA THR A 148 -2.29 16.44 -2.93
C THR A 148 -3.25 16.01 -1.82
N PRO A 149 -3.92 16.95 -1.11
CA PRO A 149 -3.77 18.40 -1.22
C PRO A 149 -2.42 18.88 -0.64
N GLN A 150 -1.97 20.09 -1.02
CA GLN A 150 -0.69 20.68 -0.58
C GLN A 150 -0.55 20.82 0.95
N ARG A 151 -1.65 20.80 1.68
CA ARG A 151 -1.70 20.72 3.15
C ARG A 151 -2.49 19.48 3.53
N PRO A 152 -1.86 18.30 3.45
CA PRO A 152 -2.52 17.05 3.75
C PRO A 152 -2.81 16.96 5.25
N GLU A 153 -3.87 16.24 5.61
CA GLU A 153 -4.17 15.92 7.00
C GLU A 153 -3.33 14.70 7.44
N ALA A 154 -2.86 14.69 8.69
CA ALA A 154 -2.16 13.53 9.23
C ALA A 154 -3.13 12.37 9.45
N VAL A 155 -2.66 11.13 9.25
CA VAL A 155 -3.45 9.90 9.42
C VAL A 155 -4.21 9.84 10.77
N PRO A 156 -3.64 10.23 11.93
CA PRO A 156 -4.37 10.19 13.20
C PRO A 156 -5.59 11.12 13.22
N SER A 157 -5.54 12.24 12.50
CA SER A 157 -6.65 13.19 12.41
C SER A 157 -7.75 12.67 11.47
N ILE A 158 -7.37 12.05 10.34
CA ILE A 158 -8.30 11.33 9.46
C ILE A 158 -9.01 10.22 10.25
N ARG A 159 -8.23 9.43 11.00
CA ARG A 159 -8.73 8.36 11.85
C ARG A 159 -9.68 8.86 12.94
N ALA A 160 -9.35 9.97 13.61
CA ALA A 160 -10.23 10.56 14.62
C ALA A 160 -11.58 11.00 14.05
N ARG A 161 -11.62 11.38 12.77
CA ARG A 161 -12.83 11.85 12.09
C ARG A 161 -13.69 10.71 11.55
N TYR A 162 -13.09 9.71 10.93
CA TYR A 162 -13.80 8.66 10.19
C TYR A 162 -13.76 7.28 10.88
N GLY A 163 -12.92 7.09 11.90
CA GLY A 163 -12.75 5.82 12.62
C GLY A 163 -11.81 4.86 11.90
N THR A 164 -12.10 4.52 10.65
CA THR A 164 -11.27 3.64 9.81
C THR A 164 -10.52 4.46 8.75
N VAL A 165 -9.23 4.18 8.60
CA VAL A 165 -8.41 4.69 7.50
C VAL A 165 -8.08 3.55 6.55
N LEU A 166 -8.15 3.82 5.26
CA LEU A 166 -7.78 2.91 4.18
C LEU A 166 -6.64 3.53 3.38
N GLN A 167 -5.61 2.74 3.09
CA GLN A 167 -4.48 3.11 2.24
C GLN A 167 -4.45 2.23 1.00
N VAL A 168 -4.20 2.86 -0.15
CA VAL A 168 -3.94 2.21 -1.43
C VAL A 168 -2.51 2.53 -1.83
N ASP A 169 -1.70 1.49 -1.95
CA ASP A 169 -0.33 1.55 -2.46
C ASP A 169 -0.32 1.03 -3.89
N ILE A 170 0.24 1.81 -4.80
CA ILE A 170 0.42 1.45 -6.20
C ILE A 170 1.91 1.46 -6.50
N ARG A 171 2.44 0.30 -6.91
CA ARG A 171 3.84 0.09 -7.26
C ARG A 171 3.90 -0.76 -8.52
N PRO A 172 3.94 -0.15 -9.72
CA PRO A 172 3.97 -0.90 -10.96
C PRO A 172 5.17 -1.87 -10.98
N THR A 173 4.95 -3.12 -11.39
CA THR A 173 6.00 -4.17 -11.47
C THR A 173 7.15 -3.81 -12.42
N LEU A 174 6.94 -2.85 -13.32
CA LEU A 174 7.95 -2.31 -14.25
C LEU A 174 8.51 -0.94 -13.82
N SER A 175 8.22 -0.48 -12.60
CA SER A 175 8.76 0.79 -12.12
C SER A 175 10.27 0.77 -12.02
N ASP A 176 10.87 -0.41 -11.84
CA ASP A 176 12.30 -0.65 -11.69
C ASP A 176 13.03 -0.74 -13.04
N GLY A 177 12.95 0.34 -13.81
CA GLY A 177 13.70 0.51 -15.05
C GLY A 177 15.21 0.45 -14.77
N THR A 178 15.83 -0.66 -15.17
CA THR A 178 17.25 -0.97 -14.96
C THR A 178 18.05 -0.57 -16.22
N TYR A 179 18.83 0.50 -16.15
CA TYR A 179 19.63 0.98 -17.30
C TYR A 179 21.07 0.46 -17.26
N PHE A 180 21.53 -0.15 -18.35
CA PHE A 180 22.90 -0.66 -18.53
C PHE A 180 23.70 0.18 -19.56
N LYS A 181 25.03 0.17 -19.47
CA LYS A 181 25.91 0.85 -20.43
C LYS A 181 25.94 0.09 -21.76
N VAL A 182 25.48 0.68 -22.86
CA VAL A 182 25.76 0.18 -24.21
C VAL A 182 27.11 0.72 -24.67
N PRO A 183 28.08 -0.11 -25.08
CA PRO A 183 29.34 0.38 -25.65
C PRO A 183 29.07 1.25 -26.87
N ARG A 184 29.56 2.50 -26.89
CA ARG A 184 29.58 3.29 -28.12
C ARG A 184 30.65 2.68 -29.06
N PRO A 185 30.33 2.38 -30.33
CA PRO A 185 31.36 2.02 -31.31
C PRO A 185 32.43 3.11 -31.32
N ARG A 186 33.70 2.71 -31.23
CA ARG A 186 34.83 3.64 -31.39
C ARG A 186 34.73 4.23 -32.80
N SER A 187 34.55 5.55 -32.88
CA SER A 187 34.71 6.34 -34.12
C SER A 187 36.18 6.44 -34.48
#